data_AF-A0A1X9SXW1-F1
#
_entry.id   AF-A0A1X9SXW1-F1
#
_cell.length_a   1.000
_cell.length_b   1.000
_cell.length_c   1.000
_cell.angle_alpha   90.00
_cell.angle_beta   90.00
_cell.angle_gamma   90.00
#
_symmetry.space_group_name_H-M   'P 1'
#
loop_
_entity.id
_entity.type
_entity.pdbx_description
1 polymer ?
#
loop_
_entity_poly.entity_id
_entity_poly.type
_entity_poly.pdbx_seq_one_letter_code
_entity_poly.pdbx_strand_id
1 'polypeptide(L)'
;MINSILDTIKFYINNFGFYDYIAISWVVLLFFALLVLALYMLFKKPMLALFILFFDFGGLGAGLFYSLKFIDNTIRPRELIMAPLRQLYYADIMIADINITNTSKKIFKKCRVKLSFHNIGKNSIQNLKFRLTPFRTQIAIIQGVEPGQTKEIKFTIKDFRPQNYNTILNSECF
;
A
#
# COMPACT_ATOMS: atom_id res chain seq x y z
N MET A 1 12.66 -1.78 13.59
CA MET A 1 12.13 -1.66 12.21
C MET A 1 11.72 -3.01 11.62
N ILE A 2 12.52 -4.08 11.76
CA ILE A 2 12.23 -5.44 11.24
C ILE A 2 10.88 -6.00 11.74
N ASN A 3 10.56 -5.85 13.03
CA ASN A 3 9.29 -6.36 13.58
C ASN A 3 8.06 -5.71 12.92
N SER A 4 8.13 -4.42 12.58
CA SER A 4 7.05 -3.69 11.92
C SER A 4 6.78 -4.18 10.48
N ILE A 5 7.81 -4.64 9.78
CA ILE A 5 7.70 -5.21 8.43
C ILE A 5 7.03 -6.58 8.51
N LEU A 6 7.49 -7.44 9.44
CA LEU A 6 6.89 -8.76 9.65
C LEU A 6 5.42 -8.66 10.04
N ASP A 7 5.05 -7.72 10.91
CA ASP A 7 3.65 -7.51 11.30
C ASP A 7 2.79 -7.04 10.12
N THR A 8 3.36 -6.20 9.25
CA THR A 8 2.68 -5.76 8.02
C THR A 8 2.48 -6.93 7.06
N ILE A 9 3.49 -7.77 6.86
CA ILE A 9 3.40 -8.95 5.99
C ILE A 9 2.35 -9.93 6.54
N LYS A 10 2.38 -10.24 7.83
CA LYS A 10 1.37 -11.10 8.49
C LYS A 10 -0.03 -10.54 8.35
N PHE A 11 -0.20 -9.22 8.49
CA PHE A 11 -1.49 -8.58 8.28
C PHE A 11 -2.02 -8.81 6.87
N TYR A 12 -1.18 -8.65 5.85
CA TYR A 12 -1.56 -8.90 4.46
C TYR A 12 -1.93 -10.36 4.21
N ILE A 13 -1.06 -11.30 4.60
CA ILE A 13 -1.28 -12.73 4.37
C ILE A 13 -2.57 -13.21 5.06
N ASN A 14 -2.86 -12.75 6.27
CA ASN A 14 -4.04 -13.19 7.00
C ASN A 14 -5.36 -12.60 6.49
N ASN A 15 -5.31 -11.53 5.69
CA ASN A 15 -6.52 -10.84 5.20
C ASN A 15 -6.67 -10.92 3.68
N PHE A 16 -5.76 -11.61 2.97
CA PHE A 16 -5.89 -11.79 1.53
C PHE A 16 -7.19 -12.49 1.14
N GLY A 17 -7.87 -11.90 0.17
CA GLY A 17 -9.04 -12.49 -0.45
C GLY A 17 -8.64 -13.58 -1.43
N PHE A 18 -9.61 -14.39 -1.81
CA PHE A 18 -9.42 -15.45 -2.80
C PHE A 18 -8.81 -14.95 -4.13
N TYR A 19 -9.23 -13.77 -4.59
CA TYR A 19 -8.71 -13.17 -5.82
C TYR A 19 -7.23 -12.76 -5.70
N ASP A 20 -6.78 -12.33 -4.52
CA ASP A 20 -5.37 -11.99 -4.28
C ASP A 20 -4.49 -13.24 -4.46
N TYR A 21 -4.92 -14.38 -3.90
CA TYR A 21 -4.20 -15.65 -4.05
C TYR A 21 -4.13 -16.11 -5.52
N ILE A 22 -5.25 -16.03 -6.26
CA ILE A 22 -5.26 -16.39 -7.68
C ILE A 22 -4.29 -15.53 -8.48
N ALA A 23 -4.34 -14.21 -8.29
CA ALA A 23 -3.50 -13.31 -9.08
C ALA A 23 -2.01 -13.47 -8.75
N ILE A 24 -1.65 -13.60 -7.48
CA ILE A 24 -0.27 -13.89 -7.06
C ILE A 24 0.18 -15.24 -7.61
N SER A 25 -0.64 -16.29 -7.47
CA SER A 25 -0.33 -17.61 -7.98
C SER A 25 -0.12 -17.61 -9.49
N TRP A 26 -0.92 -16.83 -10.23
CA TRP A 26 -0.78 -16.70 -11.67
C TRP A 26 0.54 -16.01 -12.07
N VAL A 27 0.91 -14.94 -11.38
CA VAL A 27 2.20 -14.25 -11.60
C VAL A 27 3.38 -15.19 -11.31
N VAL A 28 3.33 -15.93 -10.21
CA VAL A 28 4.38 -16.89 -9.83
C VAL A 28 4.47 -18.04 -10.83
N LEU A 29 3.34 -18.56 -11.32
CA LEU A 29 3.31 -19.61 -12.34
C LEU A 29 3.94 -19.14 -13.65
N LEU A 30 3.61 -17.93 -14.11
CA LEU A 30 4.21 -17.33 -15.31
C LEU A 30 5.73 -17.16 -15.16
N PHE A 31 6.19 -16.74 -13.98
CA PHE A 31 7.62 -16.66 -13.66
C PHE A 31 8.30 -18.02 -13.83
N PHE A 32 7.77 -19.09 -13.23
CA PHE A 32 8.35 -20.42 -13.39
C PHE A 32 8.33 -20.92 -14.85
N ALA A 33 7.28 -20.62 -15.60
CA ALA A 33 7.20 -20.97 -17.01
C ALA A 33 8.28 -20.26 -17.85
N LEU A 34 8.48 -18.96 -17.62
CA LEU A 34 9.53 -18.17 -18.28
C LEU A 34 10.93 -18.59 -17.86
N LEU A 35 11.13 -18.93 -16.59
CA LEU A 35 12.39 -19.45 -16.07
C LEU A 35 12.78 -20.77 -16.75
N VAL A 36 11.84 -21.72 -16.87
CA VAL A 36 12.08 -22.98 -17.58
C VAL A 36 12.40 -22.72 -19.05
N LEU A 37 11.68 -21.80 -19.70
CA LEU A 37 11.95 -21.39 -21.09
C LEU A 37 13.37 -20.80 -21.23
N ALA A 38 13.78 -19.93 -20.32
CA ALA A 38 15.11 -19.32 -20.32
C ALA A 38 16.22 -20.36 -20.15
N LEU A 39 16.03 -21.32 -19.21
CA LEU A 39 16.97 -22.42 -19.01
C LEU A 39 17.09 -23.33 -20.24
N TYR A 40 15.96 -23.66 -20.87
CA TYR A 40 15.97 -24.44 -22.11
C TYR A 40 16.70 -23.72 -23.25
N MET A 41 16.52 -22.40 -23.37
CA MET A 41 17.16 -21.59 -24.40
C MET A 41 18.66 -21.36 -24.17
N LEU A 42 19.15 -21.53 -22.94
CA LEU A 42 20.56 -21.33 -22.59
C LEU A 42 21.50 -22.14 -23.49
N PHE A 43 21.13 -23.37 -23.84
CA PHE A 43 21.93 -24.27 -24.67
C PHE A 43 21.98 -23.88 -26.15
N LYS A 44 20.98 -23.14 -26.66
CA LYS A 44 20.87 -22.78 -28.08
C LYS A 44 21.25 -21.32 -28.36
N LYS A 45 20.78 -20.39 -27.52
CA LYS A 45 20.94 -18.95 -27.70
C LYS A 45 21.18 -18.27 -26.34
N PRO A 46 22.41 -18.30 -25.81
CA PRO A 46 22.70 -17.84 -24.45
C PRO A 46 22.40 -16.35 -24.22
N MET A 47 22.62 -15.49 -25.23
CA MET A 47 22.31 -14.07 -25.12
C MET A 47 20.80 -13.80 -24.95
N LEU A 48 19.97 -14.53 -25.70
CA LEU A 48 18.52 -14.38 -25.64
C LEU A 48 17.96 -14.95 -24.32
N ALA A 49 18.53 -16.06 -23.85
CA ALA A 49 18.20 -16.63 -22.54
C ALA A 49 18.49 -15.65 -21.39
N LEU A 50 19.65 -14.96 -21.43
CA LEU A 50 20.00 -13.95 -20.42
C LEU A 50 19.02 -12.78 -20.40
N PHE A 51 18.58 -12.32 -21.58
CA PHE A 51 17.59 -11.25 -21.69
C PHE A 51 16.24 -11.68 -21.09
N ILE A 52 15.76 -12.87 -21.43
CA ILE A 52 14.51 -13.42 -20.87
C ILE A 52 14.62 -13.51 -19.35
N LEU A 53 15.73 -14.03 -18.82
CA LEU A 53 15.94 -14.16 -17.38
C LEU A 53 15.89 -12.80 -16.67
N PHE A 54 16.54 -11.77 -17.23
CA PHE A 54 16.49 -10.43 -16.64
C PHE A 54 15.07 -9.85 -16.62
N PHE A 55 14.32 -10.02 -17.72
CA PHE A 55 12.93 -9.60 -17.82
C PHE A 55 12.01 -10.40 -16.91
N ASP A 56 12.30 -11.68 -16.67
CA ASP A 56 11.51 -12.55 -15.81
C ASP A 56 11.59 -12.11 -14.35
N PHE A 57 12.79 -11.86 -13.83
CA PHE A 57 12.97 -11.31 -12.48
C PHE A 57 12.35 -9.90 -12.32
N GLY A 58 12.52 -9.03 -13.32
CA GLY A 58 11.87 -7.72 -13.33
C GLY A 58 10.34 -7.82 -13.39
N GLY A 59 9.84 -8.76 -14.20
CA GLY A 59 8.44 -9.07 -14.42
C GLY A 59 7.76 -9.65 -13.18
N LEU A 60 8.46 -10.47 -12.38
CA LEU A 60 7.96 -10.97 -11.10
C LEU A 60 7.66 -9.81 -10.14
N GLY A 61 8.62 -8.89 -9.96
CA GLY A 61 8.44 -7.73 -9.08
C GLY A 61 7.32 -6.80 -9.55
N ALA A 62 7.35 -6.43 -10.83
CA ALA A 62 6.32 -5.58 -11.43
C ALA A 62 4.94 -6.27 -11.40
N GLY A 63 4.87 -7.56 -11.74
CA GLY A 63 3.65 -8.36 -11.78
C GLY A 63 2.97 -8.46 -10.43
N LEU A 64 3.71 -8.70 -9.36
CA LEU A 64 3.17 -8.70 -8.00
C LEU A 64 2.61 -7.32 -7.61
N PHE A 65 3.33 -6.24 -7.93
CA PHE A 65 2.86 -4.89 -7.63
C PHE A 65 1.59 -4.52 -8.42
N TYR A 66 1.59 -4.76 -9.73
CA TYR A 66 0.46 -4.41 -10.59
C TYR A 66 -0.77 -5.29 -10.34
N SER A 67 -0.60 -6.58 -10.06
CA SER A 67 -1.73 -7.48 -9.76
C SER A 67 -2.48 -7.05 -8.51
N LEU A 68 -1.76 -6.77 -7.42
CA LEU A 68 -2.35 -6.27 -6.18
C LEU A 68 -3.07 -4.93 -6.38
N LYS A 69 -2.42 -3.99 -7.09
CA LYS A 69 -3.01 -2.68 -7.42
C LYS A 69 -4.26 -2.81 -8.29
N PHE A 70 -4.26 -3.75 -9.24
CA PHE A 70 -5.40 -4.01 -10.11
C PHE A 70 -6.59 -4.53 -9.31
N ILE A 71 -6.38 -5.52 -8.43
CA ILE A 71 -7.43 -6.02 -7.55
C ILE A 71 -7.99 -4.92 -6.67
N ASP A 72 -7.11 -4.08 -6.11
CA ASP A 72 -7.51 -3.00 -5.23
C ASP A 72 -8.43 -1.98 -5.93
N ASN A 73 -8.09 -1.60 -7.16
CA ASN A 73 -8.87 -0.66 -7.95
C ASN A 73 -10.19 -1.26 -8.47
N THR A 74 -10.19 -2.54 -8.85
CA THR A 74 -11.35 -3.17 -9.52
C THR A 74 -12.31 -3.84 -8.54
N ILE A 75 -11.77 -4.58 -7.57
CA ILE A 75 -12.57 -5.40 -6.65
C ILE A 75 -12.86 -4.64 -5.35
N ARG A 76 -11.95 -3.76 -4.92
CA ARG A 76 -12.04 -3.05 -3.64
C ARG A 76 -12.01 -1.51 -3.79
N PRO A 77 -12.78 -0.93 -4.71
CA PRO A 77 -12.85 0.52 -4.84
C PRO A 77 -13.36 1.14 -3.54
N ARG A 78 -12.72 2.24 -3.16
CA ARG A 78 -13.02 2.99 -1.94
C ARG A 78 -12.73 4.46 -2.18
N GLU A 79 -13.46 5.29 -1.46
CA GLU A 79 -13.21 6.72 -1.41
C GLU A 79 -12.66 7.11 -0.05
N LEU A 80 -11.65 7.98 -0.07
CA LEU A 80 -11.02 8.53 1.11
C LEU A 80 -11.19 10.04 1.08
N ILE A 81 -11.89 10.57 2.06
CA ILE A 81 -12.08 12.00 2.24
C ILE A 81 -11.37 12.37 3.54
N MET A 82 -10.37 13.22 3.45
CA MET A 82 -9.70 13.80 4.61
C MET A 82 -10.36 15.14 4.93
N ALA A 83 -10.91 15.29 6.13
CA ALA A 83 -11.37 16.59 6.61
C ALA A 83 -10.15 17.50 6.92
N PRO A 84 -10.33 18.83 6.98
CA PRO A 84 -9.25 19.74 7.31
C PRO A 84 -8.58 19.37 8.63
N LEU A 85 -7.25 19.23 8.62
CA LEU A 85 -6.46 18.94 9.81
C LEU A 85 -6.62 20.07 10.83
N ARG A 86 -6.98 19.74 12.07
CA ARG A 86 -7.15 20.71 13.15
C ARG A 86 -5.96 20.61 14.11
N GLN A 87 -5.12 21.64 14.14
CA GLN A 87 -4.02 21.75 15.10
C GLN A 87 -4.45 22.65 16.26
N LEU A 88 -4.53 22.08 17.46
CA LEU A 88 -4.86 22.80 18.69
C LEU A 88 -3.58 23.41 19.27
N TYR A 89 -3.37 24.70 19.01
CA TYR A 89 -2.15 25.42 19.40
C TYR A 89 -1.86 25.36 20.91
N TYR A 90 -2.90 25.41 21.75
CA TYR A 90 -2.76 25.42 23.21
C TYR A 90 -2.49 24.05 23.84
N ALA A 91 -2.74 22.96 23.11
CA ALA A 91 -2.67 21.61 23.66
C ALA A 91 -1.66 20.70 22.93
N ASP A 92 -0.94 21.22 21.93
CA ASP A 92 -0.01 20.47 21.07
C ASP A 92 -0.62 19.21 20.45
N ILE A 93 -1.92 19.23 20.21
CA ILE A 93 -2.67 18.10 19.67
C ILE A 93 -3.04 18.41 18.23
N MET A 94 -2.79 17.46 17.35
CA MET A 94 -3.37 17.43 16.02
C MET A 94 -4.51 16.41 15.98
N ILE A 95 -5.62 16.83 15.41
CA ILE A 95 -6.77 15.98 15.12
C ILE A 95 -6.92 15.88 13.60
N ALA A 96 -6.98 14.66 13.11
CA ALA A 96 -7.27 14.36 11.71
C ALA A 96 -8.50 13.45 11.63
N ASP A 97 -9.59 13.98 11.07
CA ASP A 97 -10.82 13.24 10.83
C ASP A 97 -10.81 12.75 9.38
N ILE A 98 -10.93 11.44 9.20
CA ILE A 98 -10.86 10.77 7.90
C ILE A 98 -12.10 9.94 7.70
N ASN A 99 -12.78 10.16 6.58
CA ASN A 99 -13.92 9.37 6.16
C ASN A 99 -13.48 8.39 5.09
N ILE A 100 -13.78 7.11 5.32
CA ILE A 100 -13.60 6.05 4.36
C ILE A 100 -14.97 5.52 3.93
N THR A 101 -15.26 5.59 2.64
CA THR A 101 -16.50 5.10 2.05
C THR A 101 -16.20 3.87 1.22
N ASN A 102 -16.92 2.78 1.49
CA ASN A 102 -16.83 1.58 0.68
C ASN A 102 -17.72 1.73 -0.56
N THR A 103 -17.11 1.92 -1.74
CA THR A 103 -17.84 1.99 -3.01
C THR A 103 -17.85 0.64 -3.75
N SER A 104 -17.29 -0.40 -3.14
CA SER A 104 -17.29 -1.75 -3.68
C SER A 104 -18.62 -2.45 -3.44
N LYS A 105 -18.85 -3.55 -4.18
CA LYS A 105 -20.02 -4.41 -4.02
C LYS A 105 -19.88 -5.39 -2.84
N LYS A 106 -18.73 -5.42 -2.16
CA LYS A 106 -18.42 -6.39 -1.10
C LYS A 106 -18.17 -5.68 0.22
N ILE A 107 -18.48 -6.34 1.33
CA ILE A 107 -18.12 -5.84 2.65
C ILE A 107 -16.60 -5.86 2.82
N PHE A 108 -16.01 -4.77 3.29
CA PHE A 108 -14.63 -4.77 3.74
C PHE A 108 -14.59 -5.35 5.14
N LYS A 109 -14.01 -6.54 5.29
CA LYS A 109 -13.87 -7.19 6.60
C LYS A 109 -12.91 -6.41 7.47
N LYS A 110 -11.84 -5.90 6.86
CA LYS A 110 -10.79 -5.18 7.58
C LYS A 110 -10.20 -4.09 6.68
N CYS A 111 -10.08 -2.88 7.20
CA CYS A 111 -9.30 -1.83 6.55
C CYS A 111 -8.24 -1.29 7.49
N ARG A 112 -7.03 -1.15 6.95
CA ARG A 112 -5.91 -0.46 7.57
C ARG A 112 -5.81 0.92 6.95
N VAL A 113 -5.97 1.97 7.76
CA VAL A 113 -5.81 3.35 7.33
C VAL A 113 -4.54 3.90 7.95
N LYS A 114 -3.64 4.40 7.10
CA LYS A 114 -2.31 4.89 7.47
C LYS A 114 -2.21 6.37 7.11
N LEU A 115 -2.02 7.19 8.14
CA LEU A 115 -1.74 8.62 8.01
C LEU A 115 -0.25 8.84 8.28
N SER A 116 0.47 9.37 7.29
CA SER A 116 1.92 9.59 7.35
C SER A 116 2.24 11.06 7.16
N PHE A 117 3.15 11.57 7.99
CA PHE A 117 3.60 12.95 7.97
C PHE A 117 5.05 13.01 7.48
N HIS A 118 5.29 13.89 6.51
CA HIS A 118 6.54 13.99 5.78
C HIS A 118 7.06 15.42 5.81
N ASN A 119 8.39 15.57 5.82
CA ASN A 119 9.02 16.87 5.66
C ASN A 119 8.88 17.37 4.22
N ILE A 120 8.77 18.68 4.06
CA ILE A 120 8.79 19.31 2.75
C ILE A 120 10.26 19.49 2.33
N GLY A 121 10.64 18.86 1.23
CA GLY A 121 11.98 18.99 0.65
C GLY A 121 12.11 20.27 -0.15
N LYS A 122 13.32 20.84 -0.15
CA LYS A 122 13.61 22.04 -0.95
C LYS A 122 13.72 21.73 -2.45
N ASN A 123 14.11 20.49 -2.78
CA ASN A 123 14.36 20.00 -4.14
C ASN A 123 13.68 18.64 -4.39
N SER A 124 13.52 18.25 -5.65
CA SER A 124 12.86 16.99 -6.07
C SER A 124 13.47 15.73 -5.40
N ILE A 125 14.80 15.66 -5.29
CA ILE A 125 15.50 14.53 -4.65
C ILE A 125 15.17 14.46 -3.15
N GLN A 126 15.13 15.60 -2.46
CA GLN A 126 14.78 15.63 -1.04
C GLN A 126 13.31 15.26 -0.83
N ASN A 127 12.41 15.70 -1.72
CA ASN A 127 11.01 15.28 -1.69
C ASN A 127 10.85 13.77 -1.85
N LEU A 128 11.61 13.14 -2.75
CA LEU A 128 11.57 11.69 -2.91
C LEU A 128 12.05 10.96 -1.65
N LYS A 129 13.16 11.41 -1.06
CA LYS A 129 13.68 10.85 0.20
C LYS A 129 12.65 10.99 1.32
N PHE A 130 12.10 12.18 1.53
CA PHE A 130 11.14 12.43 2.61
C PHE A 130 9.82 11.69 2.43
N ARG A 131 9.39 11.43 1.19
CA ARG A 131 8.23 10.57 0.89
C ARG A 131 8.43 9.13 1.38
N LEU A 132 9.67 8.62 1.36
CA LEU A 132 10.01 7.27 1.83
C LEU A 132 10.26 7.21 3.35
N THR A 133 10.66 8.33 3.96
CA THR A 133 10.97 8.42 5.39
C THR A 133 10.01 9.38 6.12
N PRO A 134 8.76 8.97 6.41
CA PRO A 134 7.88 9.76 7.25
C PRO A 134 8.49 9.94 8.64
N PHE A 135 8.39 11.14 9.21
CA PHE A 135 8.85 11.41 10.58
C PHE A 135 7.82 10.95 11.62
N ARG A 136 6.54 10.86 11.23
CA ARG A 136 5.47 10.33 12.08
C ARG A 136 4.45 9.56 11.26
N THR A 137 3.97 8.45 11.80
CA THR A 137 2.97 7.60 11.16
C THR A 137 1.93 7.20 12.20
N GLN A 138 0.66 7.27 11.84
CA GLN A 138 -0.47 6.74 12.62
C GLN A 138 -1.19 5.70 11.80
N ILE A 139 -1.63 4.63 12.46
CA ILE A 139 -2.33 3.51 11.82
C ILE A 139 -3.58 3.22 12.63
N ALA A 140 -4.73 3.19 11.95
CA ALA A 140 -5.98 2.69 12.50
C ALA A 140 -6.39 1.43 11.73
N ILE A 141 -6.93 0.46 12.46
CA ILE A 141 -7.53 -0.75 11.88
C ILE A 141 -9.02 -0.69 12.19
N ILE A 142 -9.83 -0.61 11.16
CA ILE A 142 -11.29 -0.68 11.26
C ILE A 142 -11.78 -2.02 10.75
N GLN A 143 -12.88 -2.49 11.31
CA GLN A 143 -13.51 -3.76 10.95
C GLN A 143 -14.88 -3.50 10.32
N GLY A 144 -15.26 -4.32 9.34
CA GLY A 144 -16.61 -4.39 8.78
C GLY A 144 -17.15 -3.08 8.23
N VAL A 145 -16.80 -2.70 7.00
CA VAL A 145 -17.41 -1.56 6.28
C VAL A 145 -18.32 -2.11 5.19
N GLU A 146 -19.63 -1.94 5.36
CA GLU A 146 -20.63 -2.43 4.41
C GLU A 146 -20.58 -1.64 3.08
N PRO A 147 -21.03 -2.24 1.96
CA PRO A 147 -21.17 -1.51 0.69
C PRO A 147 -21.99 -0.24 0.84
N GLY A 148 -21.47 0.90 0.37
CA GLY A 148 -22.10 2.21 0.49
C GLY A 148 -21.97 2.88 1.87
N GLN A 149 -21.41 2.19 2.87
CA GLN A 149 -21.22 2.75 4.20
C GLN A 149 -19.96 3.62 4.27
N THR A 150 -20.07 4.74 4.97
CA THR A 150 -18.95 5.58 5.37
C THR A 150 -18.62 5.34 6.84
N LYS A 151 -17.35 5.13 7.15
CA LYS A 151 -16.85 5.14 8.53
C LYS A 151 -15.92 6.33 8.75
N GLU A 152 -16.12 7.01 9.87
CA GLU A 152 -15.26 8.07 10.35
C GLU A 152 -14.14 7.49 11.22
N ILE A 153 -12.91 7.95 10.98
CA ILE A 153 -11.71 7.59 11.72
C ILE A 153 -11.09 8.87 12.23
N LYS A 154 -10.97 8.96 13.55
CA LYS A 154 -10.36 10.11 14.22
C LYS A 154 -8.97 9.75 14.73
N PHE A 155 -7.95 10.39 14.17
CA PHE A 155 -6.60 10.32 14.72
C PHE A 155 -6.35 11.49 15.67
N THR A 156 -5.95 11.18 16.89
CA THR A 156 -5.49 12.19 17.86
C THR A 156 -4.00 12.01 18.06
N ILE A 157 -3.21 12.98 17.60
CA ILE A 157 -1.76 12.96 17.68
C ILE A 157 -1.31 13.98 18.72
N LYS A 158 -0.77 13.51 19.85
CA LYS A 158 -0.19 14.36 20.90
C LYS A 158 1.21 14.85 20.50
N ASP A 159 1.67 15.97 21.05
CA ASP A 159 3.00 16.53 20.81
C ASP A 159 3.28 16.77 19.32
N PHE A 160 2.33 17.39 18.61
CA PHE A 160 2.44 17.70 17.19
C PHE A 160 2.66 19.20 16.95
N ARG A 161 3.93 19.60 16.86
CA ARG A 161 4.41 20.97 16.56
C ARG A 161 5.19 21.20 15.23
N PRO A 162 5.17 20.32 14.21
CA PRO A 162 5.71 20.68 12.89
C PRO A 162 4.91 21.84 12.26
N GLN A 163 5.60 22.87 11.76
CA GLN A 163 4.96 24.01 11.07
C GLN A 163 4.78 23.79 9.56
N ASN A 164 5.70 23.07 8.92
CA ASN A 164 5.70 22.82 7.48
C ASN A 164 5.86 21.33 7.19
N TYR A 165 4.75 20.67 6.85
CA TYR A 165 4.71 19.24 6.60
C TYR A 165 3.74 18.91 5.46
N ASN A 166 3.96 17.76 4.83
CA ASN A 166 3.03 17.16 3.88
C ASN A 166 2.40 15.91 4.53
N THR A 167 1.12 15.68 4.24
CA THR A 167 0.36 14.52 4.74
C THR A 167 0.05 13.56 3.61
N ILE A 168 0.37 12.29 3.80
CA ILE A 168 -0.01 11.22 2.88
C ILE A 168 -0.98 10.29 3.60
N LEU A 169 -2.16 10.14 3.02
CA LEU A 169 -3.18 9.22 3.46
C LEU A 169 -3.23 8.02 2.53
N ASN A 170 -2.98 6.85 3.09
CA ASN A 170 -3.16 5.58 2.40
C ASN A 170 -4.17 4.75 3.18
N SER A 171 -4.96 3.96 2.47
CA SER A 171 -5.78 2.91 3.08
C SER A 171 -5.59 1.62 2.32
N GLU A 172 -5.77 0.50 3.00
CA GLU A 172 -5.66 -0.86 2.47
C GLU A 172 -6.85 -1.63 3.04
N CYS A 173 -7.78 -2.04 2.18
CA CYS A 173 -9.00 -2.75 2.59
C CYS A 173 -8.98 -4.17 2.05
N PHE A 174 -9.62 -5.09 2.78
CA PHE A 174 -9.70 -6.52 2.49
C PHE A 174 -11.12 -7.04 2.64
#